data_AF-A0A7J4HRU1-F1
#
_entry.id   AF-A0A7J4HRU1-F1
#
_cell.length_a   1.000
_cell.length_b   1.000
_cell.length_c   1.000
_cell.angle_alpha   90.00
_cell.angle_beta   90.00
_cell.angle_gamma   90.00
#
_symmetry.space_group_name_H-M   'P 1'
#
loop_
_entity.id
_entity.type
_entity.pdbx_description
1 polymer ?
#
loop_
_entity_poly.entity_id
_entity_poly.type
_entity_poly.pdbx_seq_one_letter_code
_entity_poly.pdbx_strand_id
1 'polypeptide(L)'
;MEKVVRQLLDLEYFKSVLPVQYTPGLSALLLLTGENASGKSFFVRLMAAYVHFRLETEPILVDMSLRTESDIKRALVFGDEERDSTGNISLKSVINGIKTSKGRQNAHYLMYDEPEIGLSDGYQMALGNYVAKFMDELPAKIKGLVIATHSKYVARPLVPYNPNHIRFGDTLTLEQWLEEEPREKSEAELLALQQDTLTSSNALLDILRKAEEKKTKKRKRAT
;
A
#
# COMPACT_ATOMS: atom_id res chain seq x y z
N MET A 1 13.92 -2.48 4.87
CA MET A 1 12.47 -2.75 4.76
C MET A 1 12.00 -3.73 5.83
N GLU A 2 12.58 -4.94 5.89
CA GLU A 2 12.20 -6.01 6.83
C GLU A 2 11.95 -5.57 8.28
N LYS A 3 12.89 -4.86 8.91
CA LYS A 3 12.73 -4.40 10.31
C LYS A 3 11.44 -3.60 10.52
N VAL A 4 11.10 -2.72 9.58
CA VAL A 4 9.87 -1.91 9.65
C VAL A 4 8.63 -2.81 9.52
N VAL A 5 8.65 -3.72 8.55
CA VAL A 5 7.54 -4.66 8.32
C VAL A 5 7.27 -5.52 9.55
N ARG A 6 8.32 -6.14 10.12
CA ARG A 6 8.17 -7.00 11.31
C ARG A 6 7.57 -6.22 12.50
N GLN A 7 8.05 -5.00 12.74
CA GLN A 7 7.53 -4.15 13.81
C GLN A 7 6.05 -3.79 13.64
N LEU A 8 5.58 -3.63 12.39
CA LEU A 8 4.18 -3.37 12.10
C LEU A 8 3.32 -4.63 12.23
N LEU A 9 3.79 -5.75 11.71
CA LEU A 9 3.09 -7.04 11.82
C LEU A 9 3.05 -7.56 13.27
N ASP A 10 3.94 -7.10 14.13
CA ASP A 10 3.93 -7.43 15.56
C ASP A 10 2.78 -6.79 16.35
N LEU A 11 2.08 -5.83 15.75
CA LEU A 11 0.89 -5.21 16.37
C LEU A 11 -0.24 -6.23 16.49
N GLU A 12 -0.91 -6.22 17.64
CA GLU A 12 -1.96 -7.18 18.02
C GLU A 12 -3.03 -7.34 16.93
N TYR A 13 -3.39 -6.26 16.25
CA TYR A 13 -4.33 -6.26 15.13
C TYR A 13 -3.99 -7.31 14.05
N PHE A 14 -2.75 -7.37 13.59
CA PHE A 14 -2.35 -8.31 12.52
C PHE A 14 -2.12 -9.73 13.04
N LYS A 15 -2.07 -9.93 14.35
CA LYS A 15 -1.92 -11.26 14.98
C LYS A 15 -3.25 -11.97 15.17
N SER A 16 -4.35 -11.23 15.29
CA SER A 16 -5.65 -11.79 15.71
C SER A 16 -6.76 -11.68 14.67
N VAL A 17 -6.65 -10.79 13.67
CA VAL A 17 -7.78 -10.45 12.80
C VAL A 17 -7.76 -11.19 11.45
N LEU A 18 -6.59 -11.36 10.82
CA LEU A 18 -6.48 -12.01 9.51
C LEU A 18 -5.18 -12.83 9.39
N PRO A 19 -5.17 -13.95 8.64
CA PRO A 19 -3.93 -14.60 8.25
C PRO A 19 -3.10 -13.64 7.41
N VAL A 20 -1.84 -13.47 7.81
CA VAL A 20 -0.86 -12.66 7.11
C VAL A 20 0.42 -13.46 6.97
N GLN A 21 0.89 -13.62 5.73
CA GLN A 21 2.17 -14.25 5.44
C GLN A 21 3.17 -13.19 5.01
N TYR A 22 4.33 -13.15 5.67
CA TYR A 22 5.44 -12.27 5.30
C TYR A 22 6.59 -13.10 4.75
N THR A 23 6.99 -12.80 3.52
CA THR A 23 8.16 -13.36 2.87
C THR A 23 9.24 -12.27 2.76
N PRO A 24 10.40 -12.43 3.40
CA PRO A 24 11.47 -11.45 3.33
C PRO A 24 12.10 -11.43 1.94
N GLY A 25 12.45 -10.24 1.46
CA GLY A 25 13.16 -10.03 0.21
C GLY A 25 14.40 -9.16 0.40
N LEU A 26 15.19 -8.99 -0.67
CA LEU A 26 16.49 -8.31 -0.63
C LEU A 26 16.43 -6.83 -1.02
N SER A 27 15.38 -6.38 -1.72
CA SER A 27 15.29 -5.00 -2.20
C SER A 27 14.56 -4.06 -1.25
N ALA A 28 14.60 -2.76 -1.60
CA ALA A 28 13.80 -1.73 -0.96
C ALA A 28 12.31 -1.76 -1.35
N LEU A 29 11.90 -2.71 -2.21
CA LEU A 29 10.51 -2.89 -2.62
C LEU A 29 9.74 -3.73 -1.59
N LEU A 30 8.53 -3.29 -1.28
CA LEU A 30 7.52 -4.01 -0.52
C LEU A 30 6.26 -4.17 -1.36
N LEU A 31 5.91 -5.41 -1.70
CA LEU A 31 4.65 -5.77 -2.34
C LEU A 31 3.64 -6.24 -1.30
N LEU A 32 2.47 -5.62 -1.30
CA LEU A 32 1.34 -6.01 -0.47
C LEU A 32 0.28 -6.59 -1.40
N THR A 33 -0.07 -7.85 -1.22
CA THR A 33 -1.06 -8.55 -2.05
C THR A 33 -2.13 -9.17 -1.17
N GLY A 34 -3.29 -9.44 -1.74
CA GLY A 34 -4.44 -9.96 -1.03
C GLY A 34 -5.73 -9.48 -1.66
N GLU A 35 -6.83 -10.13 -1.31
CA GLU A 35 -8.15 -9.75 -1.79
C GLU A 35 -8.55 -8.35 -1.32
N ASN A 36 -9.60 -7.79 -1.92
CA ASN A 36 -10.16 -6.53 -1.44
C ASN A 36 -10.65 -6.69 0.00
N ALA A 37 -10.64 -5.59 0.75
CA ALA A 37 -10.96 -5.56 2.19
C ALA A 37 -10.04 -6.39 3.12
N SER A 38 -8.94 -6.98 2.63
CA SER A 38 -8.00 -7.78 3.45
C SER A 38 -7.05 -6.95 4.35
N GLY A 39 -7.20 -5.63 4.41
CA GLY A 39 -6.37 -4.74 5.22
C GLY A 39 -5.10 -4.18 4.56
N LYS A 40 -4.91 -4.35 3.25
CA LYS A 40 -3.75 -3.78 2.50
C LYS A 40 -3.64 -2.26 2.66
N SER A 41 -4.70 -1.52 2.32
CA SER A 41 -4.77 -0.06 2.43
C SER A 41 -4.56 0.43 3.87
N PHE A 42 -5.12 -0.29 4.83
CA PHE A 42 -4.90 -0.03 6.25
C PHE A 42 -3.41 -0.17 6.62
N PHE A 43 -2.74 -1.25 6.18
CA PHE A 43 -1.32 -1.43 6.39
C PHE A 43 -0.49 -0.31 5.74
N VAL A 44 -0.81 0.09 4.51
CA VAL A 44 -0.12 1.19 3.81
C VAL A 44 -0.23 2.50 4.61
N ARG A 45 -1.44 2.86 5.07
CA ARG A 45 -1.67 4.06 5.89
C ARG A 45 -0.93 4.01 7.21
N LEU A 46 -0.93 2.84 7.86
CA LEU A 46 -0.19 2.62 9.10
C LEU A 46 1.32 2.73 8.90
N MET A 47 1.83 2.18 7.79
CA MET A 47 3.25 2.29 7.43
C MET A 47 3.63 3.74 7.14
N ALA A 48 2.81 4.51 6.43
CA ALA A 48 3.02 5.94 6.22
C ALA A 48 3.11 6.69 7.55
N ALA A 49 2.18 6.44 8.48
CA ALA A 49 2.21 7.04 9.82
C ALA A 49 3.46 6.62 10.61
N TYR A 50 3.86 5.34 10.53
CA TYR A 50 5.07 4.85 11.19
C TYR A 50 6.33 5.52 10.64
N VAL A 51 6.48 5.59 9.32
CA VAL A 51 7.60 6.25 8.63
C VAL A 51 7.69 7.71 9.06
N HIS A 52 6.57 8.42 9.07
CA HIS A 52 6.53 9.83 9.47
C HIS A 52 6.87 10.04 10.95
N PHE A 53 6.20 9.33 11.86
CA PHE A 53 6.31 9.62 13.29
C PHE A 53 7.42 8.89 14.03
N ARG A 54 7.91 7.75 13.50
CA ARG A 54 8.94 6.94 14.15
C ARG A 54 10.29 6.99 13.45
N LEU A 55 10.29 7.06 12.12
CA LEU A 55 11.53 7.17 11.36
C LEU A 55 11.87 8.61 10.98
N GLU A 56 10.98 9.56 11.30
CA GLU A 56 11.14 10.99 10.97
C GLU A 56 11.50 11.20 9.48
N THR A 57 10.93 10.34 8.64
CA THR A 57 11.17 10.27 7.20
C THR A 57 9.88 10.64 6.48
N GLU A 58 9.96 11.26 5.31
CA GLU A 58 8.78 11.70 4.55
C GLU A 58 8.06 10.50 3.89
N PRO A 59 6.75 10.27 4.13
CA PRO A 59 5.97 9.35 3.31
C PRO A 59 5.29 10.10 2.16
N ILE A 60 5.46 9.61 0.94
CA ILE A 60 4.66 10.01 -0.23
C ILE A 60 3.65 8.90 -0.48
N LEU A 61 2.42 9.09 -0.02
CA LEU A 61 1.32 8.15 -0.21
C LEU A 61 0.43 8.60 -1.38
N VAL A 62 0.32 7.74 -2.38
CA VAL A 62 -0.60 7.88 -3.51
C VAL A 62 -1.65 6.79 -3.35
N ASP A 63 -2.82 7.17 -2.83
CA ASP A 63 -3.92 6.26 -2.53
C ASP A 63 -5.06 6.51 -3.53
N MET A 64 -5.28 5.56 -4.44
CA MET A 64 -6.36 5.63 -5.44
C MET A 64 -7.72 5.17 -4.88
N SER A 65 -7.74 4.46 -3.75
CA SER A 65 -8.98 4.00 -3.11
C SER A 65 -9.79 5.17 -2.53
N LEU A 66 -9.11 6.21 -2.03
CA LEU A 66 -9.72 7.46 -1.55
C LEU A 66 -10.50 8.21 -2.64
N ARG A 67 -10.32 7.87 -3.92
CA ARG A 67 -11.04 8.47 -5.05
C ARG A 67 -12.44 7.88 -5.24
N THR A 68 -12.69 6.68 -4.71
CA THR A 68 -14.03 6.08 -4.70
C THR A 68 -14.89 6.57 -3.52
N GLU A 69 -14.29 7.25 -2.53
CA GLU A 69 -15.01 7.88 -1.42
C GLU A 69 -15.58 9.25 -1.84
N SER A 70 -16.84 9.50 -1.51
CA SER A 70 -17.68 10.58 -2.05
C SER A 70 -17.53 11.95 -1.38
N ASP A 71 -16.32 12.39 -1.02
CA ASP A 71 -16.16 13.57 -0.14
C ASP A 71 -15.19 14.67 -0.63
N ILE A 72 -15.42 15.89 -0.10
CA ILE A 72 -14.73 17.19 -0.33
C ILE A 72 -13.19 17.12 -0.46
N LYS A 73 -12.56 16.08 0.09
CA LYS A 73 -11.12 15.79 -0.08
C LYS A 73 -10.72 15.60 -1.55
N ARG A 74 -11.65 15.13 -2.40
CA ARG A 74 -11.47 14.94 -3.85
C ARG A 74 -11.19 16.25 -4.59
N ALA A 75 -11.85 17.35 -4.22
CA ALA A 75 -11.71 18.64 -4.89
C ALA A 75 -10.36 19.34 -4.59
N LEU A 76 -9.79 19.10 -3.41
CA LEU A 76 -8.55 19.73 -2.96
C LEU A 76 -7.28 19.02 -3.46
N VAL A 77 -7.35 17.72 -3.76
CA VAL A 77 -6.17 16.95 -4.19
C VAL A 77 -6.01 16.95 -5.72
N PHE A 78 -7.09 17.11 -6.47
CA PHE A 78 -7.10 16.72 -7.88
C PHE A 78 -7.62 17.78 -8.88
N GLY A 79 -8.30 18.84 -8.46
CA GLY A 79 -8.85 19.82 -9.40
C GLY A 79 -9.88 19.24 -10.39
N ASP A 80 -10.03 19.87 -11.56
CA ASP A 80 -11.05 19.59 -12.58
C ASP A 80 -10.78 18.28 -13.36
N GLU A 81 -10.86 17.15 -12.66
CA GLU A 81 -10.62 15.78 -13.17
C GLU A 81 -11.90 15.08 -13.67
N GLU A 82 -13.05 15.77 -13.73
CA GLU A 82 -14.35 15.15 -14.04
C GLU A 82 -14.44 14.52 -15.44
N ARG A 83 -13.51 14.86 -16.36
CA ARG A 83 -13.53 14.39 -17.76
C ARG A 83 -12.53 13.29 -18.10
N ASP A 84 -11.67 12.88 -17.17
CA ASP A 84 -10.62 11.90 -17.43
C ASP A 84 -11.03 10.49 -16.99
N SER A 85 -10.69 9.46 -17.80
CA SER A 85 -10.96 8.07 -17.43
C SER A 85 -10.20 7.67 -16.17
N THR A 86 -10.78 6.79 -15.34
CA THR A 86 -10.16 6.32 -14.10
C THR A 86 -8.74 5.77 -14.33
N GLY A 87 -8.54 5.00 -15.40
CA GLY A 87 -7.24 4.48 -15.78
C GLY A 87 -6.19 5.54 -16.13
N ASN A 88 -6.57 6.61 -16.86
CA ASN A 88 -5.64 7.71 -17.17
C ASN A 88 -5.12 8.39 -15.90
N ILE A 89 -5.99 8.50 -14.90
CA ILE A 89 -5.67 9.18 -13.65
C ILE A 89 -4.78 8.32 -12.77
N SER A 90 -5.06 7.02 -12.66
CA SER A 90 -4.17 6.06 -12.00
C SER A 90 -2.75 6.12 -12.59
N LEU A 91 -2.65 6.13 -13.92
CA LEU A 91 -1.36 6.28 -14.61
C LEU A 91 -0.67 7.61 -14.30
N LYS A 92 -1.40 8.74 -14.41
CA LYS A 92 -0.86 10.08 -14.07
C LYS A 92 -0.37 10.15 -12.63
N SER A 93 -1.11 9.59 -11.68
CA SER A 93 -0.76 9.56 -10.26
C SER A 93 0.54 8.79 -10.01
N VAL A 94 0.72 7.64 -10.66
CA VAL A 94 1.98 6.88 -10.58
C VAL A 94 3.13 7.69 -11.17
N ILE A 95 2.98 8.19 -12.39
CA ILE A 95 4.02 8.96 -13.08
C ILE A 95 4.40 10.21 -12.28
N ASN A 96 3.42 10.95 -11.76
CA ASN A 96 3.64 12.15 -10.97
C ASN A 96 4.30 11.81 -9.62
N GLY A 97 3.91 10.71 -8.98
CA GLY A 97 4.55 10.22 -7.76
C GLY A 97 6.03 9.92 -7.97
N ILE A 98 6.38 9.21 -9.05
CA ILE A 98 7.78 8.91 -9.41
C ILE A 98 8.53 10.20 -9.74
N LYS A 99 7.96 11.09 -10.56
CA LYS A 99 8.57 12.37 -10.93
C LYS A 99 8.84 13.24 -9.69
N THR A 100 7.86 13.32 -8.79
CA THR A 100 7.97 14.07 -7.53
C THR A 100 9.06 13.48 -6.67
N SER A 101 9.06 12.16 -6.49
CA SER A 101 10.04 11.41 -5.72
C SER A 101 11.47 11.62 -6.24
N LYS A 102 11.68 11.56 -7.56
CA LYS A 102 12.97 11.86 -8.20
C LYS A 102 13.48 13.28 -7.91
N GLY A 103 12.58 14.26 -7.74
CA GLY A 103 12.93 15.65 -7.42
C GLY A 103 13.19 15.94 -5.94
N ARG A 104 12.85 15.02 -5.02
CA ARG A 104 12.99 15.25 -3.58
C ARG A 104 14.44 15.21 -3.14
N GLN A 105 14.79 16.13 -2.25
CA GLN A 105 16.13 16.21 -1.65
C GLN A 105 16.25 15.38 -0.35
N ASN A 106 15.12 15.17 0.33
CA ASN A 106 15.03 14.45 1.58
C ASN A 106 14.86 12.95 1.36
N ALA A 107 15.31 12.15 2.34
CA ALA A 107 15.01 10.73 2.36
C ALA A 107 13.50 10.52 2.53
N HIS A 108 12.91 9.63 1.75
CA HIS A 108 11.46 9.42 1.75
C HIS A 108 11.09 7.99 1.36
N TYR A 109 9.83 7.63 1.61
CA TYR A 109 9.19 6.42 1.11
C TYR A 109 8.17 6.81 0.05
N LEU A 110 8.07 6.01 -1.00
CA LEU A 110 7.02 6.15 -2.01
C LEU A 110 6.06 4.97 -1.87
N MET A 111 4.77 5.24 -1.76
CA MET A 111 3.76 4.23 -1.47
C MET A 111 2.58 4.40 -2.43
N TYR A 112 2.22 3.32 -3.10
CA TYR A 112 1.07 3.23 -4.00
C TYR A 112 0.05 2.24 -3.43
N ASP A 113 -1.19 2.68 -3.33
CA ASP A 113 -2.32 1.82 -2.97
C ASP A 113 -3.29 1.70 -4.15
N GLU A 114 -3.36 0.47 -4.67
CA GLU A 114 -4.09 0.07 -5.88
C GLU A 114 -3.82 1.00 -7.08
N PRO A 115 -2.54 1.16 -7.50
CA PRO A 115 -2.16 2.03 -8.60
C PRO A 115 -2.73 1.61 -9.96
N GLU A 116 -3.32 0.43 -10.06
CA GLU A 116 -3.88 -0.15 -11.27
C GLU A 116 -5.37 0.10 -11.49
N ILE A 117 -6.08 0.68 -10.52
CA ILE A 117 -7.54 0.83 -10.59
C ILE A 117 -7.95 1.47 -11.92
N GLY A 118 -8.90 0.83 -12.61
CA GLY A 118 -9.44 1.32 -13.89
C GLY A 118 -8.55 1.07 -15.11
N LEU A 119 -7.44 0.34 -14.98
CA LEU A 119 -6.63 -0.13 -16.11
C LEU A 119 -7.05 -1.55 -16.52
N SER A 120 -7.03 -1.84 -17.82
CA SER A 120 -7.14 -3.21 -18.33
C SER A 120 -5.84 -4.01 -18.10
N ASP A 121 -5.93 -5.34 -18.05
CA ASP A 121 -4.81 -6.26 -17.78
C ASP A 121 -3.51 -5.91 -18.54
N GLY A 122 -3.62 -5.61 -19.83
CA GLY A 122 -2.47 -5.21 -20.65
C GLY A 122 -1.80 -3.92 -20.17
N TYR A 123 -2.59 -2.92 -19.74
CA TYR A 123 -2.06 -1.70 -19.15
C TYR A 123 -1.55 -1.90 -17.72
N GLN A 124 -2.13 -2.82 -16.94
CA GLN A 124 -1.60 -3.20 -15.63
C GLN A 124 -0.21 -3.83 -15.76
N MET A 125 -0.01 -4.71 -16.76
CA MET A 125 1.29 -5.27 -17.09
C MET A 125 2.27 -4.17 -17.54
N ALA A 126 1.83 -3.22 -18.37
CA ALA A 126 2.67 -2.08 -18.78
C ALA A 126 3.07 -1.20 -17.58
N LEU A 127 2.14 -0.97 -16.64
CA LEU A 127 2.39 -0.26 -15.40
C LEU A 127 3.43 -0.98 -14.53
N GLY A 128 3.30 -2.29 -14.34
CA GLY A 128 4.29 -3.10 -13.63
C GLY A 128 5.68 -3.00 -14.26
N ASN A 129 5.77 -3.11 -15.59
CA ASN A 129 7.03 -2.92 -16.33
C ASN A 129 7.60 -1.51 -16.19
N TYR A 130 6.77 -0.49 -16.14
CA TYR A 130 7.21 0.89 -15.93
C TYR A 130 7.82 1.08 -14.53
N VAL A 131 7.19 0.48 -13.50
CA VAL A 131 7.71 0.47 -12.14
C VAL A 131 9.01 -0.35 -12.04
N ALA A 132 9.11 -1.49 -12.74
CA ALA A 132 10.33 -2.28 -12.81
C ALA A 132 11.50 -1.44 -13.34
N LYS A 133 11.32 -0.72 -14.46
CA LYS A 133 12.33 0.21 -14.98
C LYS A 133 12.72 1.29 -13.98
N PHE A 134 11.78 1.77 -13.17
CA PHE A 134 12.09 2.71 -12.11
C PHE A 134 12.91 2.08 -10.97
N MET A 135 12.72 0.79 -10.68
CA MET A 135 13.52 0.06 -9.70
C MET A 135 14.99 -0.07 -10.14
N ASP A 136 15.27 -0.21 -11.44
CA ASP A 136 16.65 -0.20 -11.98
C ASP A 136 17.37 1.13 -11.71
N GLU A 137 16.61 2.23 -11.65
CA GLU A 137 17.11 3.59 -11.46
C GLU A 137 16.80 4.15 -10.07
N LEU A 138 16.49 3.30 -9.08
CA LEU A 138 15.91 3.74 -7.81
C LEU A 138 16.85 4.73 -7.09
N PRO A 139 16.45 6.01 -6.92
CA PRO A 139 17.30 7.00 -6.27
C PRO A 139 17.61 6.63 -4.81
N ALA A 140 18.86 6.83 -4.37
CA ALA A 140 19.31 6.50 -3.01
C ALA A 140 18.55 7.23 -1.86
N LYS A 141 17.84 8.31 -2.21
CA LYS A 141 16.96 9.05 -1.29
C LYS A 141 15.65 8.29 -1.01
N ILE A 142 15.23 7.39 -1.90
CA ILE A 142 14.08 6.53 -1.68
C ILE A 142 14.50 5.37 -0.78
N LYS A 143 13.96 5.35 0.44
CA LYS A 143 14.27 4.32 1.46
C LYS A 143 13.36 3.10 1.35
N GLY A 144 12.26 3.23 0.63
CA GLY A 144 11.39 2.12 0.29
C GLY A 144 10.34 2.51 -0.75
N LEU A 145 10.04 1.57 -1.64
CA LEU A 145 8.90 1.61 -2.53
C LEU A 145 7.87 0.60 -2.02
N VAL A 146 6.63 1.01 -1.81
CA VAL A 146 5.53 0.16 -1.35
C VAL A 146 4.45 0.14 -2.40
N ILE A 147 3.97 -1.05 -2.78
CA ILE A 147 2.88 -1.21 -3.73
C ILE A 147 1.89 -2.20 -3.15
N ALA A 148 0.69 -1.72 -2.84
CA ALA A 148 -0.47 -2.56 -2.55
C ALA A 148 -1.28 -2.78 -3.82
N THR A 149 -1.52 -4.04 -4.16
CA THR A 149 -2.20 -4.41 -5.41
C THR A 149 -2.88 -5.76 -5.26
N HIS A 150 -3.98 -5.96 -5.97
CA HIS A 150 -4.58 -7.29 -6.18
C HIS A 150 -4.23 -7.84 -7.57
N SER A 151 -3.51 -7.08 -8.39
CA SER A 151 -3.15 -7.44 -9.76
C SER A 151 -1.87 -8.25 -9.84
N LYS A 152 -2.00 -9.49 -10.32
CA LYS A 152 -0.86 -10.32 -10.72
C LYS A 152 -0.06 -9.67 -11.85
N TYR A 153 -0.70 -8.88 -12.71
CA TYR A 153 -0.04 -8.21 -13.83
C TYR A 153 0.89 -7.09 -13.38
N VAL A 154 0.53 -6.33 -12.33
CA VAL A 154 1.44 -5.34 -11.74
C VAL A 154 2.59 -6.02 -10.99
N ALA A 155 2.31 -7.10 -10.26
CA ALA A 155 3.30 -7.77 -9.43
C ALA A 155 4.35 -8.56 -10.23
N ARG A 156 3.96 -9.24 -11.33
CA ARG A 156 4.85 -10.13 -12.10
C ARG A 156 6.18 -9.48 -12.54
N PRO A 157 6.20 -8.29 -13.16
CA PRO A 157 7.44 -7.62 -13.54
C PRO A 157 8.38 -7.27 -12.38
N LEU A 158 7.86 -7.27 -11.14
CA LEU A 158 8.59 -6.84 -9.96
C LEU A 158 9.25 -8.00 -9.20
N VAL A 159 8.87 -9.25 -9.48
CA VAL A 159 9.45 -10.46 -8.88
C VAL A 159 10.98 -10.52 -9.01
N PRO A 160 11.60 -10.20 -10.16
CA PRO A 160 13.06 -10.26 -10.30
C PRO A 160 13.83 -9.36 -9.34
N TYR A 161 13.20 -8.33 -8.78
CA TYR A 161 13.80 -7.44 -7.78
C TYR A 161 13.78 -8.02 -6.36
N ASN A 162 13.36 -9.27 -6.19
CA ASN A 162 13.29 -9.97 -4.90
C ASN A 162 12.64 -9.08 -3.81
N PRO A 163 11.37 -8.70 -3.99
CA PRO A 163 10.67 -7.79 -3.10
C PRO A 163 10.42 -8.42 -1.73
N ASN A 164 10.36 -7.58 -0.71
CA ASN A 164 9.65 -7.97 0.50
C ASN A 164 8.18 -8.15 0.14
N HIS A 165 7.53 -9.21 0.61
CA HIS A 165 6.15 -9.50 0.25
C HIS A 165 5.31 -9.77 1.49
N ILE A 166 4.15 -9.11 1.56
CA ILE A 166 3.12 -9.41 2.55
C ILE A 166 1.87 -9.85 1.79
N ARG A 167 1.40 -11.03 2.14
CA ARG A 167 0.13 -11.58 1.68
C ARG A 167 -0.90 -11.46 2.78
N PHE A 168 -2.03 -10.85 2.47
CA PHE A 168 -3.17 -10.68 3.36
C PHE A 168 -4.30 -11.62 2.95
N GLY A 169 -4.93 -12.27 3.94
CA GLY A 169 -6.12 -13.10 3.75
C GLY A 169 -5.83 -14.59 3.52
N ASP A 170 -4.59 -14.96 3.23
CA ASP A 170 -4.13 -16.34 3.14
C ASP A 170 -2.64 -16.47 3.48
N THR A 171 -2.06 -17.65 3.26
CA THR A 171 -0.66 -17.97 3.58
C THR A 171 0.22 -18.23 2.36
N LEU A 172 -0.24 -17.82 1.17
CA LEU A 172 0.52 -18.03 -0.07
C LEU A 172 1.76 -17.13 -0.12
N THR A 173 2.84 -17.68 -0.65
CA THR A 173 4.00 -16.90 -1.10
C THR A 173 3.66 -16.09 -2.36
N LEU A 174 4.54 -15.15 -2.74
CA LEU A 174 4.36 -14.35 -3.95
C LEU A 174 4.27 -15.25 -5.19
N GLU A 175 5.17 -16.23 -5.29
CA GLU A 175 5.26 -17.18 -6.40
C GLU A 175 3.99 -18.03 -6.49
N GLN A 176 3.57 -18.62 -5.38
CA GLN A 176 2.35 -19.44 -5.33
C GLN A 176 1.12 -18.64 -5.72
N TRP A 177 0.98 -17.40 -5.21
CA TRP A 177 -0.14 -16.55 -5.59
C TRP A 177 -0.10 -16.18 -7.07
N LEU A 178 1.08 -15.95 -7.66
CA LEU A 178 1.19 -15.61 -9.08
C LEU A 178 0.84 -16.77 -10.02
N GLU A 179 1.01 -18.02 -9.56
CA GLU A 179 0.70 -19.26 -10.28
C GLU A 179 -0.75 -19.72 -10.10
N GLU A 180 -1.44 -19.27 -9.05
CA GLU A 180 -2.82 -19.67 -8.79
C GLU A 180 -3.75 -19.24 -9.94
N GLU A 181 -4.67 -20.12 -10.35
CA GLU A 181 -5.73 -19.76 -11.30
C GLU A 181 -6.82 -18.95 -10.60
N PRO A 182 -7.51 -18.01 -11.28
CA PRO A 182 -8.65 -17.31 -10.71
C PRO A 182 -9.71 -18.30 -10.22
N ARG A 183 -9.96 -18.30 -8.91
CA ARG A 183 -11.02 -19.10 -8.32
C ARG A 183 -12.36 -18.38 -8.44
N GLU A 184 -13.39 -19.08 -8.91
CA GLU A 184 -14.76 -18.60 -8.82
C GLU A 184 -15.19 -18.45 -7.35
N LYS A 185 -15.72 -17.27 -7.02
CA LYS A 185 -16.25 -16.95 -5.69
C LYS A 185 -17.77 -17.12 -5.70
N SER A 186 -18.30 -17.73 -4.65
CA SER A 186 -19.74 -17.86 -4.45
C SER A 186 -20.39 -16.53 -4.06
N GLU A 187 -21.70 -16.40 -4.27
CA GLU A 187 -22.48 -15.23 -3.83
C GLU A 187 -22.39 -15.02 -2.30
N ALA A 188 -22.34 -16.10 -1.53
CA ALA A 188 -22.17 -16.03 -0.07
C ALA A 188 -20.83 -15.39 0.32
N GLU A 189 -19.74 -15.72 -0.38
CA GLU A 189 -18.43 -15.09 -0.17
C GLU A 189 -18.46 -13.59 -0.54
N LEU A 190 -19.16 -13.22 -1.62
CA LEU A 190 -19.33 -11.82 -2.01
C LEU A 190 -20.05 -11.01 -0.92
N LEU A 191 -21.12 -11.56 -0.33
CA LEU A 191 -21.90 -10.89 0.71
C LEU A 191 -21.12 -10.74 2.02
N ALA A 192 -20.26 -11.71 2.35
CA ALA A 192 -19.41 -11.65 3.54
C ALA A 192 -18.42 -10.45 3.51
N LEU A 193 -17.93 -10.08 2.33
CA LEU A 193 -17.00 -8.95 2.16
C LEU A 193 -17.55 -7.60 2.66
N GLN A 194 -18.88 -7.42 2.66
CA GLN A 194 -19.49 -6.18 3.16
C GLN A 194 -19.37 -6.03 4.69
N GLN A 195 -19.25 -7.14 5.44
CA GLN A 195 -19.23 -7.12 6.90
C GLN A 195 -17.83 -6.82 7.48
N ASP A 196 -16.76 -7.27 6.81
CA ASP A 196 -15.38 -7.16 7.31
C ASP A 196 -14.80 -5.72 7.32
N THR A 197 -15.37 -4.83 6.52
CA THR A 197 -14.87 -3.45 6.33
C THR A 197 -15.02 -2.59 7.60
N LEU A 198 -16.03 -2.85 8.43
CA LEU A 198 -16.33 -2.05 9.64
C LEU A 198 -15.33 -2.27 10.79
N THR A 199 -14.75 -3.46 10.89
CA THR A 199 -13.84 -3.85 11.98
C THR A 199 -12.47 -3.17 11.85
N SER A 200 -12.01 -2.96 10.61
CA SER A 200 -10.70 -2.38 10.30
C SER A 200 -10.57 -0.90 10.64
N SER A 201 -11.64 -0.11 10.46
CA SER A 201 -11.64 1.34 10.72
C SER A 201 -11.53 1.70 12.20
N ASN A 202 -12.17 0.92 13.08
CA ASN A 202 -12.13 1.14 14.53
C ASN A 202 -10.73 0.87 15.11
N ALA A 203 -10.03 -0.14 14.57
CA ALA A 203 -8.66 -0.44 14.98
C ALA A 203 -7.66 0.67 14.62
N LEU A 204 -7.84 1.35 13.47
CA LEU A 204 -7.01 2.50 13.08
C LEU A 204 -7.12 3.63 14.11
N LEU A 205 -8.35 4.00 14.44
CA LEU A 205 -8.63 5.08 15.38
C LEU A 205 -8.04 4.78 16.75
N ASP A 206 -8.12 3.52 17.21
CA ASP A 206 -7.53 3.11 18.48
C ASP A 206 -6.01 3.15 18.49
N ILE A 207 -5.35 2.74 17.40
CA ILE A 207 -3.88 2.80 17.28
C ILE A 207 -3.42 4.27 17.23
N LEU A 208 -4.09 5.11 16.43
CA LEU A 208 -3.79 6.54 16.33
C LEU A 208 -3.98 7.24 17.68
N ARG A 209 -5.09 6.97 18.38
CA ARG A 209 -5.36 7.50 19.72
C ARG A 209 -4.26 7.11 20.72
N LYS A 210 -3.88 5.82 20.77
CA LYS A 210 -2.80 5.34 21.65
C LYS A 210 -1.43 5.98 21.31
N ALA A 211 -1.17 6.27 20.04
CA ALA A 211 0.05 6.95 19.60
C ALA A 211 0.09 8.42 20.04
N GLU A 212 -1.04 9.14 19.92
CA GLU A 212 -1.17 10.52 20.41
C GLU A 212 -1.03 10.62 21.93
N GLU A 213 -1.69 9.74 22.68
CA GLU A 213 -1.60 9.69 24.15
C GLU A 213 -0.15 9.51 24.64
N LYS A 214 0.63 8.65 23.98
CA LYS A 214 2.05 8.45 24.29
C LYS A 214 2.88 9.71 23.98
N LYS A 215 2.56 10.43 22.91
CA LYS A 215 3.25 11.68 22.52
C LYS A 215 2.99 12.79 23.54
N THR A 216 1.75 12.93 24.00
CA THR A 216 1.34 13.89 25.04
C THR A 216 2.02 13.58 26.38
N LYS A 217 2.12 12.30 26.77
CA LYS A 217 2.85 11.87 27.98
C LYS A 217 4.36 12.11 27.87
N LYS A 218 4.96 11.93 26.69
CA LYS A 218 6.40 12.18 26.47
C LYS A 218 6.74 13.67 26.49
N ARG A 219 5.88 14.53 25.93
CA ARG A 219 6.01 15.99 26.02
C ARG A 219 5.91 16.51 27.46
N LYS A 220 4.93 16.02 28.23
CA LYS A 220 4.76 16.37 29.65
C LYS A 220 5.90 15.91 30.58
N ARG A 221 6.75 14.98 30.14
CA ARG A 221 7.93 14.51 30.89
C ARG A 221 9.23 15.22 30.50
N ALA A 222 9.21 16.00 29.42
CA ALA A 222 10.35 16.75 28.90
C ALA A 222 10.30 18.25 29.27
N THR A 223 9.19 18.69 29.87
CA THR A 223 8.99 19.95 30.58
C THR A 223 8.95 19.68 32.07
#